data_AF-A0A9K3ND16-F1
#
_entry.id   AF-A0A9K3ND16-F1
#
_cell.length_a   1.000
_cell.length_b   1.000
_cell.length_c   1.000
_cell.angle_alpha   90.00
_cell.angle_beta   90.00
_cell.angle_gamma   90.00
#
_symmetry.space_group_name_H-M   'P 1'
#
loop_
_entity.id
_entity.type
_entity.pdbx_description
1 polymer ?
#
loop_
_entity_poly.entity_id
_entity_poly.type
_entity_poly.pdbx_seq_one_letter_code
_entity_poly.pdbx_strand_id
1 'polypeptide(L)' 'MYHLIVEYAELLDFKPVRPISALEECVESLHCFADQNQTQLLARSATSPSQIPPCKLPAQANR' A
#
# COMPACT_ATOMS: atom_id res chain seq x y z
N MET A 1 6.25 3.72 -0.05
CA MET A 1 6.03 2.27 -0.22
C MET A 1 6.28 1.77 -1.64
N TYR A 2 5.92 2.51 -2.70
CA TYR A 2 6.08 2.03 -4.09
C TYR A 2 7.46 1.42 -4.41
N HIS A 3 8.55 2.16 -4.18
CA HIS A 3 9.91 1.67 -4.44
C HIS A 3 10.19 0.32 -3.75
N LEU A 4 9.89 0.19 -2.45
CA LEU A 4 10.11 -1.05 -1.71
C LEU A 4 9.35 -2.25 -2.30
N ILE A 5 8.08 -2.04 -2.68
CA ILE A 5 7.25 -3.11 -3.25
C ILE A 5 7.80 -3.55 -4.61
N VAL A 6 8.30 -2.60 -5.41
CA VAL A 6 8.94 -2.89 -6.70
C VAL A 6 10.20 -3.74 -6.50
N GLU A 7 11.14 -3.28 -5.66
CA GLU A 7 12.38 -4.04 -5.39
C GLU A 7 12.10 -5.42 -4.79
N TYR A 8 11.11 -5.52 -3.90
CA TYR A 8 10.73 -6.80 -3.32
C TYR A 8 10.13 -7.77 -4.35
N ALA A 9 9.35 -7.25 -5.31
CA ALA A 9 8.76 -8.07 -6.36
C ALA A 9 9.81 -8.72 -7.27
N GLU A 10 11.00 -8.13 -7.40
CA GLU A 10 12.12 -8.71 -8.17
C GLU A 10 12.71 -9.98 -7.51
N LEU A 11 12.48 -10.17 -6.21
CA LEU A 11 12.95 -11.35 -5.48
C LEU A 11 12.09 -12.59 -5.70
N LEU A 12 10.91 -12.43 -6.33
CA LEU A 12 9.99 -13.53 -6.60
C LEU A 12 10.55 -14.43 -7.71
N ASP A 13 10.64 -15.73 -7.44
CA ASP A 13 11.08 -16.76 -8.39
C ASP A 13 9.93 -17.34 -9.22
N PHE A 14 8.73 -16.76 -9.11
CA PHE A 14 7.54 -17.15 -9.85
C PHE A 14 6.73 -15.94 -10.32
N LYS A 15 5.88 -16.15 -11.34
CA LYS A 15 4.94 -15.14 -11.81
C LYS A 15 3.66 -15.17 -10.96
N PRO A 16 3.29 -14.09 -10.26
CA PRO A 16 2.06 -14.04 -9.49
C PRO A 16 0.83 -14.24 -10.39
N VAL A 17 -0.13 -15.04 -9.90
CA VAL A 17 -1.43 -15.25 -10.54
C VAL A 17 -2.52 -14.88 -9.53
N ARG A 18 -3.51 -14.11 -9.97
CA ARG A 18 -4.65 -13.73 -9.14
C ARG A 18 -5.45 -14.98 -8.73
N PRO A 19 -5.67 -15.24 -7.43
CA PRO A 19 -6.58 -16.30 -6.99
C PRO A 19 -8.02 -16.03 -7.43
N ILE A 20 -8.81 -17.09 -7.67
CA ILE A 20 -10.23 -16.96 -8.04
C ILE A 20 -11.05 -16.29 -6.93
N SER A 21 -10.66 -16.51 -5.67
CA SER A 21 -11.32 -15.92 -4.50
C SER A 21 -10.87 -14.48 -4.20
N ALA A 22 -9.96 -13.91 -4.99
CA ALA A 22 -9.46 -12.57 -4.74
C ALA A 22 -10.54 -11.52 -5.03
N LEU A 23 -10.81 -10.69 -4.04
CA LEU A 23 -11.66 -9.50 -4.17
C LEU A 23 -10.78 -8.28 -4.44
N GLU A 24 -11.31 -7.34 -5.22
CA GLU A 24 -10.66 -6.05 -5.44
C GLU A 24 -10.93 -5.15 -4.24
N GLU A 25 -9.87 -4.55 -3.70
CA GLU A 25 -9.96 -3.53 -2.67
C GLU A 25 -9.86 -2.14 -3.30
N CYS A 26 -10.84 -1.30 -3.02
CA CYS A 26 -10.96 0.09 -3.46
C CYS A 26 -11.07 1.01 -2.25
N VAL A 27 -10.96 2.33 -2.46
CA VAL A 27 -11.14 3.30 -1.36
C VAL A 27 -12.54 3.17 -0.76
N GLU A 28 -13.53 2.93 -1.61
CA GLU A 28 -14.93 2.74 -1.24
C GLU A 28 -15.16 1.44 -0.45
N SER A 29 -14.44 0.35 -0.79
CA SER A 29 -14.56 -0.90 -0.03
C SER A 29 -14.02 -0.72 1.39
N LEU A 30 -12.89 -0.02 1.53
CA LEU A 30 -12.33 0.31 2.85
C LEU A 30 -13.27 1.20 3.67
N HIS A 31 -13.89 2.20 3.04
CA HIS A 31 -14.87 3.07 3.71
C HIS A 31 -16.14 2.31 4.11
N CYS A 32 -16.53 1.26 3.39
CA CYS A 32 -17.70 0.44 3.74
C CYS A 32 -17.56 -0.24 5.10
N PHE A 33 -16.33 -0.59 5.50
CA PHE A 33 -16.04 -1.24 6.78
C PHE A 33 -15.68 -0.24 7.89
N ALA A 34 -15.44 1.03 7.55
CA ALA A 34 -14.98 2.03 8.49
C ALA A 34 -16.14 2.73 9.20
N ASP A 35 -16.01 2.92 10.51
CA ASP A 35 -16.86 3.84 11.25
C ASP A 35 -16.52 5.31 10.93
N GLN A 36 -17.28 6.25 11.49
CA GLN A 36 -17.14 7.68 11.18
C GLN A 36 -15.75 8.24 11.54
N ASN A 37 -15.15 7.77 12.63
CA ASN A 37 -13.82 8.21 13.07
C ASN A 37 -12.73 7.57 12.21
N GLN A 38 -12.89 6.29 11.89
CA GLN A 38 -11.98 5.54 11.01
C GLN A 38 -11.98 6.13 9.60
N THR A 39 -13.14 6.50 9.06
CA THR A 39 -13.23 7.11 7.73
C THR A 39 -12.45 8.43 7.65
N GLN A 40 -12.57 9.29 8.67
CA GLN A 40 -11.78 10.53 8.73
C GLN A 40 -10.28 10.27 8.87
N LEU A 41 -9.90 9.28 9.67
CA LEU A 41 -8.50 8.88 9.83
C LEU A 41 -7.93 8.38 8.49
N LEU A 42 -8.64 7.48 7.80
CA LEU A 42 -8.23 6.91 6.52
C LEU A 42 -8.07 8.01 5.46
N ALA A 43 -9.03 8.91 5.34
CA ALA A 43 -8.97 10.03 4.41
C ALA A 43 -7.73 10.93 4.66
N ARG A 44 -7.38 11.19 5.92
CA ARG A 44 -6.19 11.99 6.28
C ARG A 44 -4.87 11.24 6.09
N SER A 45 -4.90 9.91 6.15
CA SER A 45 -3.72 9.05 6.01
C SER A 45 -3.32 8.80 4.54
N ALA A 46 -4.14 9.20 3.58
CA ALA A 46 -3.85 9.04 2.16
C ALA A 46 -2.56 9.80 1.79
N THR A 47 -1.59 9.09 1.20
CA THR A 47 -0.31 9.65 0.78
C THR A 47 -0.13 9.55 -0.73
N SER A 48 0.46 10.56 -1.36
CA SER A 48 0.90 10.49 -2.75
C SER A 48 2.37 10.05 -2.86
N PRO A 49 2.77 9.43 -3.99
CA PRO A 49 4.19 9.18 -4.28
C PRO A 49 5.00 10.49 -4.27
N SER A 50 6.27 10.42 -3.84
CA SER A 50 7.21 11.55 -3.97
C SER A 50 7.52 11.80 -5.45
N GLN A 51 7.51 13.07 -5.87
CA GLN A 51 7.88 13.47 -7.22
C GLN A 51 9.40 13.63 -7.40
N ILE A 52 10.18 13.66 -6.31
CA ILE A 52 11.62 13.92 -6.33
C ILE A 52 12.37 12.70 -5.76
N PRO A 53 13.32 12.11 -6.50
CA PRO A 53 14.21 11.07 -6.01
C PRO A 53 15.43 11.64 -5.24
N PRO A 54 16.03 10.89 -4.29
CA PRO A 54 15.60 9.56 -3.82
C PRO A 54 14.53 9.64 -2.72
N CYS A 55 13.55 8.74 -2.77
CA CYS A 55 12.67 8.50 -1.62
C CYS A 55 13.44 7.73 -0.56
N LYS A 56 13.85 8.41 0.52
CA LYS A 56 14.59 7.77 1.62
C LYS A 56 13.64 6.94 2.48
N LEU A 57 13.85 5.62 2.54
CA LEU A 57 13.27 4.78 3.58
C LEU A 57 13.83 5.23 4.94
N PRO A 58 12.99 5.50 5.96
CA PRO A 58 13.49 5.80 7.29
C PRO A 58 14.27 4.61 7.84
N ALA A 59 15.49 4.81 8.33
CA ALA A 59 16.38 3.76 8.83
C ALA A 59 15.84 2.97 10.05
N GLN A 60 14.69 3.37 10.60
CA GLN A 60 14.08 2.79 11.81
C GLN A 60 13.14 1.63 11.54
N ALA A 61 12.88 1.26 10.29
CA ALA A 61 11.93 0.18 9.96
C ALA A 61 12.44 -1.24 10.33
N ASN A 62 13.70 -1.38 10.75
CA ASN A 62 14.34 -2.66 11.09
C ASN A 62 14.90 -2.72 12.53
N ARG A 63 14.35 -1.93 13.47
CA ARG A 63 14.76 -1.99 14.89
C ARG A 63 13.67 -2.59 15.75
#